data_AF-C1A0K2-F1
#
_entry.id   AF-C1A0K2-F1
#
_cell.length_a   1.000
_cell.length_b   1.000
_cell.length_c   1.000
_cell.angle_alpha   90.00
_cell.angle_beta   90.00
_cell.angle_gamma   90.00
#
_symmetry.space_group_name_H-M   'P 1'
#
loop_
_entity.id
_entity.type
_entity.pdbx_description
1 polymer ?
#
loop_
_entity_poly.entity_id
_entity_poly.type
_entity_poly.pdbx_seq_one_letter_code
_entity_poly.pdbx_strand_id
1 'polypeptide(L)'
;MTTHLEPQSPPNSPSDRNQYSATVNRLDAEFKGLISAECINIVMMGCLDDLSWTTPQARPELSERLARQRIISYLDSKADNFN
;
A
#
# COMPACT_ATOMS: atom_id res chain seq x y z
N MET A 1 -8.84 36.61 -8.22
CA MET A 1 -8.52 35.18 -8.42
C MET A 1 -7.11 34.96 -7.92
N THR A 2 -6.95 34.39 -6.73
CA THR A 2 -5.65 33.98 -6.18
C THR A 2 -5.90 32.72 -5.37
N THR A 3 -5.74 31.56 -6.00
CA THR A 3 -5.74 30.26 -5.34
C THR A 3 -4.45 30.15 -4.52
N HIS A 4 -4.62 30.19 -3.19
CA HIS A 4 -3.56 30.02 -2.22
C HIS A 4 -3.09 28.55 -2.27
N LEU A 5 -1.89 28.32 -2.83
CA LEU A 5 -1.22 27.02 -2.81
C LEU A 5 -0.68 26.82 -1.39
N GLU A 6 -1.40 26.03 -0.60
CA GLU A 6 -0.95 25.63 0.73
C GLU A 6 0.33 24.79 0.63
N PRO A 7 1.32 24.97 1.54
CA PRO A 7 2.57 24.23 1.48
C PRO A 7 2.30 22.76 1.83
N GLN A 8 2.79 21.85 0.99
CA GLN A 8 2.68 20.42 1.20
C GLN A 8 3.35 20.03 2.52
N SER A 9 2.53 19.64 3.50
CA SER A 9 2.97 19.09 4.78
C SER A 9 3.87 17.87 4.56
N PRO A 10 4.96 17.71 5.34
CA PRO A 10 5.84 16.55 5.23
C PRO A 10 5.05 15.26 5.53
N PRO A 11 5.44 14.11 4.96
CA PRO A 11 4.72 12.83 5.07
C PRO A 11 4.82 12.18 6.48
N ASN A 12 5.08 12.99 7.52
CA ASN A 12 5.31 12.54 8.90
C ASN A 12 4.11 12.82 9.81
N SER A 13 2.91 12.97 9.25
CA SER A 13 1.72 13.11 10.08
C SER A 13 1.41 11.76 10.75
N PRO A 14 1.12 11.71 12.06
CA PRO A 14 0.74 10.48 12.74
C PRO A 14 -0.44 9.75 12.07
N SER A 15 -1.29 10.50 11.37
CA SER A 15 -2.39 10.00 10.54
C SER A 15 -1.92 9.06 9.41
N ASP A 16 -0.80 9.34 8.75
CA ASP A 16 -0.28 8.51 7.65
C ASP A 16 0.24 7.15 8.16
N ARG A 17 0.91 7.15 9.33
CA ARG A 17 1.34 5.91 9.99
C ARG A 17 0.16 5.04 10.44
N ASN A 18 -0.91 5.66 10.94
CA ASN A 18 -2.12 4.94 11.33
C ASN A 18 -2.88 4.39 10.12
N GLN A 19 -2.92 5.10 9.01
CA GLN A 19 -3.53 4.59 7.78
C GLN A 19 -2.71 3.43 7.20
N TYR A 20 -1.38 3.53 7.20
CA TYR A 20 -0.51 2.45 6.75
C TYR A 20 -0.71 1.16 7.54
N SER A 21 -0.68 1.24 8.87
CA SER A 21 -0.86 0.07 9.73
C SER A 21 -2.26 -0.53 9.60
N ALA A 22 -3.29 0.31 9.44
CA ALA A 22 -4.65 -0.15 9.18
C ALA A 22 -4.76 -0.90 7.84
N THR A 23 -4.10 -0.41 6.78
CA THR A 23 -4.07 -1.06 5.47
C THR A 23 -3.34 -2.41 5.54
N VAL A 24 -2.17 -2.47 6.20
CA VAL A 24 -1.44 -3.73 6.39
C VAL A 24 -2.29 -4.74 7.15
N ASN A 25 -2.97 -4.34 8.24
CA ASN A 25 -3.85 -5.23 8.99
C ASN A 25 -5.04 -5.74 8.16
N ARG A 26 -5.62 -4.90 7.29
CA ARG A 26 -6.69 -5.31 6.38
C ARG A 26 -6.20 -6.33 5.36
N LEU A 27 -5.04 -6.08 4.75
CA LEU A 27 -4.43 -7.02 3.80
C LEU A 27 -4.01 -8.33 4.49
N ASP A 28 -3.47 -8.27 5.70
CA ASP A 28 -3.13 -9.47 6.48
C ASP A 28 -4.36 -10.32 6.80
N ALA A 29 -5.48 -9.68 7.17
CA ALA A 29 -6.75 -10.37 7.35
C ALA A 29 -7.31 -10.96 6.05
N GLU A 30 -7.21 -10.22 4.93
CA GLU A 30 -7.68 -10.64 3.60
C GLU A 30 -6.89 -11.84 3.06
N PHE A 31 -5.57 -11.86 3.25
CA PHE A 31 -4.66 -12.89 2.71
C PHE A 31 -4.13 -13.85 3.78
N LYS A 32 -4.84 -13.95 4.91
CA LYS A 32 -4.40 -14.71 6.08
C LYS A 32 -4.08 -16.17 5.72
N GLY A 33 -2.86 -16.58 6.02
CA GLY A 33 -2.38 -17.95 5.77
C GLY A 33 -1.94 -18.23 4.33
N LEU A 34 -2.11 -17.29 3.41
CA LEU A 34 -1.60 -17.37 2.04
C LEU A 34 -0.24 -16.67 1.88
N ILE A 35 -0.03 -15.61 2.66
CA ILE A 35 1.19 -14.82 2.66
C ILE A 35 1.48 -14.32 4.08
N SER A 36 2.76 -14.09 4.40
CA SER A 36 3.15 -13.57 5.73
C SER A 36 2.93 -12.06 5.84
N ALA A 37 2.64 -11.58 7.04
CA ALA A 37 2.56 -10.14 7.35
C ALA A 37 3.85 -9.38 6.96
N GLU A 38 5.01 -10.01 7.11
CA GLU A 38 6.31 -9.46 6.70
C GLU A 38 6.33 -9.18 5.18
N CYS A 39 5.88 -10.14 4.37
CA CYS A 39 5.81 -9.97 2.93
C CYS A 39 4.79 -8.89 2.52
N ILE A 40 3.65 -8.81 3.20
CA ILE A 40 2.66 -7.74 2.97
C ILE A 40 3.29 -6.37 3.24
N ASN A 41 4.07 -6.25 4.33
CA ASN A 41 4.77 -5.02 4.68
C ASN A 41 5.79 -4.62 3.61
N ILE A 42 6.58 -5.57 3.10
CA ILE A 42 7.54 -5.34 2.00
C ILE A 42 6.81 -4.86 0.73
N VAL A 43 5.72 -5.52 0.34
CA VAL A 43 4.93 -5.13 -0.83
C VAL A 43 4.37 -3.71 -0.65
N MET A 44 3.80 -3.41 0.53
CA MET A 44 3.25 -2.09 0.82
C MET A 44 4.33 -0.99 0.78
N MET A 45 5.53 -1.23 1.31
CA MET A 45 6.64 -0.28 1.21
C MET A 45 7.02 -0.01 -0.24
N GLY A 46 7.14 -1.06 -1.07
CA GLY A 46 7.40 -0.91 -2.50
C GLY A 46 6.30 -0.13 -3.23
N CYS A 47 5.04 -0.38 -2.91
CA CYS A 47 3.92 0.36 -3.48
C CYS A 47 3.91 1.84 -3.10
N LEU A 48 4.32 2.19 -1.88
CA LEU A 48 4.44 3.58 -1.45
C LEU A 48 5.57 4.32 -2.18
N ASP A 49 6.69 3.64 -2.42
CA ASP A 49 7.82 4.17 -3.18
C ASP A 49 7.43 4.41 -4.65
N ASP A 50 6.79 3.42 -5.28
CA ASP A 50 6.28 3.51 -6.65
C ASP A 50 5.23 4.60 -6.84
N LEU A 51 4.52 4.97 -5.78
CA LEU A 51 3.48 6.01 -5.78
C LEU A 51 3.98 7.32 -5.14
N SER A 52 5.29 7.47 -4.92
CA SER A 52 5.87 8.68 -4.32
C SER A 52 5.59 9.95 -5.11
N TRP A 53 5.34 9.84 -6.42
CA TRP A 53 4.97 10.94 -7.32
C TRP A 53 3.47 11.29 -7.30
N THR A 54 2.63 10.50 -6.61
CA THR A 54 1.18 10.75 -6.54
C THR A 54 0.82 11.74 -5.44
N THR A 55 -0.40 12.28 -5.49
CA THR A 55 -0.88 13.20 -4.45
C THR A 55 -1.02 12.46 -3.11
N PRO A 56 -0.66 13.10 -1.98
CA PRO A 56 -0.77 12.47 -0.66
C PRO A 56 -2.17 11.97 -0.33
N GLN A 57 -3.21 12.63 -0.85
CA GLN A 57 -4.60 12.24 -0.64
C GLN A 57 -5.00 10.96 -1.39
N ALA A 58 -4.43 10.69 -2.56
CA ALA A 58 -4.71 9.49 -3.34
C ALA A 58 -3.81 8.31 -2.94
N ARG A 59 -2.64 8.58 -2.34
CA ARG A 59 -1.61 7.58 -2.03
C ARG A 59 -2.12 6.41 -1.16
N PRO A 60 -2.94 6.60 -0.13
CA PRO A 60 -3.45 5.48 0.68
C PRO A 60 -4.30 4.49 -0.13
N GLU A 61 -5.26 4.98 -0.90
CA GLU A 61 -6.15 4.13 -1.71
C GLU A 61 -5.38 3.45 -2.85
N LEU A 62 -4.52 4.20 -3.55
CA LEU A 62 -3.73 3.65 -4.66
C LEU A 62 -2.71 2.62 -4.19
N SER A 63 -2.03 2.86 -3.06
CA SER A 63 -1.05 1.91 -2.50
C SER A 63 -1.71 0.61 -2.05
N GLU A 64 -2.90 0.67 -1.42
CA GLU A 64 -3.66 -0.52 -1.07
C GLU A 64 -4.05 -1.33 -2.31
N ARG A 65 -4.59 -0.67 -3.33
CA ARG A 65 -5.02 -1.33 -4.57
C ARG A 65 -3.85 -2.00 -5.28
N LEU A 66 -2.72 -1.30 -5.39
CA LEU A 66 -1.51 -1.82 -6.01
C LEU A 66 -0.93 -3.00 -5.22
N ALA A 67 -0.88 -2.90 -3.89
CA ALA A 67 -0.40 -3.99 -3.04
C ALA A 67 -1.28 -5.24 -3.17
N ARG A 68 -2.61 -5.07 -3.14
CA ARG A 68 -3.56 -6.17 -3.37
C ARG A 68 -3.32 -6.86 -4.71
N GLN A 69 -3.18 -6.09 -5.79
CA GLN A 69 -2.90 -6.63 -7.12
C GLN A 69 -1.59 -7.42 -7.17
N ARG A 70 -0.52 -6.90 -6.54
CA ARG A 70 0.78 -7.57 -6.49
C ARG A 70 0.73 -8.88 -5.69
N ILE A 71 0.04 -8.88 -4.55
CA ILE A 71 -0.13 -10.08 -3.74
C ILE A 71 -0.90 -11.15 -4.52
N ILE A 72 -2.01 -10.78 -5.16
CA ILE A 72 -2.80 -11.71 -5.98
C ILE A 72 -1.94 -12.29 -7.12
N SER A 73 -1.23 -11.43 -7.86
CA SER A 73 -0.37 -11.87 -8.96
C SER A 73 0.76 -12.81 -8.49
N TYR A 74 1.35 -12.55 -7.32
CA TYR A 74 2.35 -13.43 -6.72
C TYR A 74 1.76 -14.80 -6.35
N LEU A 75 0.58 -14.82 -5.72
CA LEU A 75 -0.09 -16.06 -5.33
C LEU A 75 -0.51 -16.89 -6.54
N ASP A 76 -1.04 -16.24 -7.58
CA ASP A 76 -1.41 -16.85 -8.86
C ASP A 76 -0.19 -17.49 -9.54
N SER A 77 0.89 -16.72 -9.68
CA SER A 77 2.16 -17.24 -10.21
C SER A 77 2.69 -18.39 -9.36
N LYS A 78 2.57 -18.35 -8.03
CA LYS A 78 2.98 -19.47 -7.17
C LYS A 78 2.13 -20.71 -7.42
N ALA A 79 0.82 -20.58 -7.57
CA ALA A 79 -0.07 -21.70 -7.86
C ALA A 79 0.27 -22.38 -9.20
N ASP A 80 0.54 -21.59 -10.24
CA ASP A 80 0.95 -22.11 -11.56
C ASP A 80 2.29 -22.88 -11.52
N ASN A 81 3.22 -22.47 -10.64
CA ASN A 81 4.52 -23.16 -10.51
C ASN A 81 4.43 -24.55 -9.85
N PHE A 82 3.28 -24.93 -9.29
CA PHE A 82 3.07 -26.25 -8.68
C PHE A 82 2.22 -27.21 -9.55
N ASN A 83 1.87 -26.79 -10.78
CA ASN A 83 1.08 -27.58 -11.73
C ASN A 83 1.92 -28.06 -12.92
#